data_AF-A0A7G1I1H4-F1
#
_entry.id   AF-A0A7G1I1H4-F1
#
_cell.length_a   1.000
_cell.length_b   1.000
_cell.length_c   1.000
_cell.angle_alpha   90.00
_cell.angle_beta   90.00
_cell.angle_gamma   90.00
#
_symmetry.space_group_name_H-M   'P 1'
#
loop_
_entity.id
_entity.type
_entity.pdbx_description
1 polymer ?
#
loop_
_entity_poly.entity_id
_entity_poly.type
_entity_poly.pdbx_seq_one_letter_code
_entity_poly.pdbx_strand_id
1 'polypeptide(L)' 'MLLHVTRDQAGRRRLSEIAILRRTDSGLVEAVPAWHAECGMTDGAAELRSLLQSRMAA' A
#
# COMPACT_ATOMS: atom_id res chain seq x y z
N MET A 1 -4.05 -5.32 -2.44
CA MET A 1 -3.49 -4.02 -2.02
C MET A 1 -4.62 -3.11 -1.57
N LEU A 2 -4.32 -2.15 -0.71
CA LEU A 2 -5.22 -1.11 -0.23
C LEU A 2 -4.58 0.26 -0.45
N LEU A 3 -5.39 1.24 -0.82
CA LEU A 3 -4.99 2.64 -0.96
C LEU A 3 -5.70 3.45 0.13
N HIS A 4 -4.92 4.03 1.05
CA HIS A 4 -5.46 4.95 2.04
C HIS A 4 -5.41 6.36 1.46
N VAL A 5 -6.58 7.00 1.37
CA VAL A 5 -6.73 8.39 0.91
C VAL A 5 -7.25 9.23 2.07
N THR A 6 -6.55 10.32 2.39
CA THR A 6 -6.96 11.29 3.40
C THR A 6 -7.42 12.58 2.74
N ARG A 7 -8.05 13.48 3.51
CA ARG A 7 -8.32 14.86 3.08
C ARG A 7 -7.42 15.82 3.84
N ASP A 8 -6.83 16.79 3.16
CA ASP A 8 -6.12 17.89 3.80
C ASP A 8 -7.10 18.93 4.38
N GLN A 9 -6.57 19.95 5.07
CA GLN A 9 -7.38 21.02 5.66
C GLN A 9 -8.13 21.86 4.61
N ALA A 10 -7.69 21.85 3.35
CA ALA A 10 -8.38 22.47 2.22
C ALA A 10 -9.43 21.53 1.58
N GLY A 11 -9.67 20.36 2.16
CA GLY A 11 -10.64 19.37 1.68
C GLY A 11 -10.17 18.55 0.47
N ARG A 12 -8.90 18.69 0.04
CA ARG A 12 -8.37 17.98 -1.12
C ARG A 12 -8.00 16.56 -0.72
N ARG A 13 -8.37 15.60 -1.57
CA ARG A 13 -7.99 14.20 -1.39
C ARG A 13 -6.52 14.01 -1.73
N ARG A 14 -5.78 13.33 -0.85
CA ARG A 14 -4.38 12.94 -1.06
C ARG A 14 -4.17 11.48 -0.69
N LEU A 15 -3.33 10.78 -1.45
CA LEU A 15 -2.89 9.45 -1.07
C LEU A 15 -1.99 9.59 0.17
N SER A 16 -2.36 8.92 1.26
CA SER A 16 -1.55 8.89 2.50
C SER A 16 -0.73 7.61 2.60
N GLU A 17 -1.25 6.49 2.10
CA GLU A 17 -0.58 5.19 2.21
C GLU A 17 -0.95 4.26 1.05
N ILE A 18 0.01 3.42 0.66
CA ILE A 18 -0.21 2.21 -0.12
C ILE A 18 0.20 1.02 0.75
N ALA A 19 -0.73 0.12 1.02
CA ALA A 19 -0.46 -1.11 1.76
C ALA A 19 -0.72 -2.35 0.90
N ILE A 20 0.13 -3.36 1.07
CA ILE A 20 -0.07 -4.69 0.52
C ILE A 20 -0.92 -5.49 1.50
N LEU A 21 -1.84 -6.30 0.97
CA LEU A 21 -2.64 -7.19 1.80
C LEU A 21 -2.04 -8.58 1.72
N ARG A 22 -1.59 -9.10 2.86
CA ARG A 22 -1.07 -10.45 3.00
C ARG A 22 -2.04 -11.30 3.81
N ARG A 23 -2.13 -12.59 3.48
CA ARG A 23 -2.78 -13.56 4.36
C ARG A 23 -1.73 -14.08 5.33
N THR A 24 -2.05 -14.05 6.62
CA THR A 24 -1.22 -14.66 7.65
C THR A 24 -1.47 -16.16 7.71
N ASP A 25 -0.58 -16.91 8.37
CA ASP A 25 -0.74 -18.34 8.58
C ASP A 25 -1.99 -18.69 9.40
N SER A 26 -2.47 -17.74 10.22
CA SER A 26 -3.74 -17.84 10.94
C SER A 26 -4.98 -17.57 10.08
N GLY A 27 -4.82 -17.31 8.79
CA GLY A 27 -5.91 -17.01 7.86
C GLY A 27 -6.44 -15.58 7.92
N LEU A 28 -5.84 -14.72 8.75
CA LEU A 28 -6.18 -13.31 8.84
C LEU A 28 -5.55 -12.52 7.69
N VAL A 29 -6.00 -11.28 7.50
CA VAL A 29 -5.41 -10.35 6.54
C VAL A 29 -4.66 -9.27 7.29
N GLU A 30 -3.39 -9.10 6.94
CA GLU A 30 -2.54 -8.02 7.43
C GLU A 30 -2.30 -7.00 6.31
N ALA A 31 -2.36 -5.72 6.67
CA ALA A 31 -1.97 -4.61 5.81
C ALA A 31 -0.52 -4.23 6.10
N VAL A 32 0.38 -4.54 5.17
CA VAL A 32 1.80 -4.20 5.26
C VAL A 32 2.05 -2.93 4.44
N PRO A 33 2.41 -1.79 5.07
CA PRO A 33 2.72 -0.57 4.34
C PRO A 33 3.87 -0.82 3.34
N ALA A 34 3.72 -0.32 2.12
CA ALA A 34 4.75 -0.31 1.08
C ALA A 34 5.20 1.13 0.73
N TRP A 35 4.34 2.12 1.01
CA TRP A 35 4.65 3.53 0.88
C TRP A 35 3.75 4.36 1.81
N HIS A 36 4.29 5.42 2.41
CA HIS A 36 3.53 6.41 3.17
C HIS A 36 3.93 7.83 2.76
N ALA A 37 3.00 8.78 2.81
CA ALA A 37 3.23 10.16 2.36
C ALA A 37 4.30 10.89 3.18
N GLU A 38 4.51 10.52 4.43
CA GLU A 38 5.44 11.19 5.34
C GLU A 38 6.86 10.61 5.31
N CYS A 39 7.02 9.30 5.08
CA CYS A 39 8.32 8.63 5.11
C CYS A 39 8.74 8.00 3.78
N GLY A 40 7.88 8.01 2.76
CA GLY A 40 8.17 7.45 1.44
C GLY A 40 8.05 5.93 1.43
N MET A 41 8.95 5.26 0.71
CA MET A 41 8.94 3.79 0.57
C MET A 41 9.34 3.10 1.87
N THR A 42 8.71 1.97 2.15
CA THR A 42 8.99 1.12 3.31
C THR A 42 9.53 -0.24 2.86
N ASP A 43 9.76 -1.15 3.80
CA ASP A 43 10.22 -2.53 3.52
C ASP A 43 9.26 -3.31 2.61
N GLY A 44 7.97 -2.92 2.55
CA GLY A 44 6.99 -3.52 1.64
C GLY A 44 7.17 -3.12 0.15
N ALA A 45 8.02 -2.15 -0.17
CA ALA A 45 8.12 -1.60 -1.52
C ALA A 45 8.55 -2.62 -2.60
N ALA A 46 9.41 -3.58 -2.24
CA ALA A 46 9.85 -4.62 -3.17
C ALA A 46 8.70 -5.54 -3.58
N GLU A 47 7.86 -5.94 -2.63
CA GLU A 47 6.70 -6.79 -2.90
C GLU A 47 5.63 -6.02 -3.70
N LEU A 48 5.40 -4.74 -3.40
CA LEU A 48 4.47 -3.90 -4.18
C LEU A 48 4.89 -3.88 -5.65
N ARG A 49 6.20 -3.72 -5.92
CA ARG A 49 6.75 -3.73 -7.27
C ARG A 49 6.52 -5.07 -7.97
N SER A 50 6.77 -6.19 -7.28
CA SER A 50 6.52 -7.53 -7.82
C SER A 50 5.05 -7.76 -8.16
N LEU A 51 4.13 -7.34 -7.29
CA LEU A 51 2.68 -7.44 -7.55
C LEU A 51 2.24 -6.61 -8.75
N LEU A 52 2.77 -5.38 -8.88
CA LEU A 52 2.48 -4.51 -10.02
C LEU A 52 3.02 -5.09 -11.33
N GLN A 53 4.25 -5.60 -11.32
CA GLN A 53 4.85 -6.26 -12.49
C GLN A 53 4.04 -7.49 -12.91
N SER A 54 3.67 -8.33 -11.95
CA SER A 54 2.84 -9.52 -12.20
C SER A 54 1.48 -9.14 -12.80
N ARG A 55 0.85 -8.07 -12.30
CA ARG A 55 -0.43 -7.58 -12.83
C ARG A 55 -0.32 -6.99 -14.23
N MET A 56 0.78 -6.32 -14.55
CA MET A 56 0.99 -5.69 -15.85
C MET A 56 1.34 -6.70 -16.95
N ALA A 57 1.85 -7.88 -16.57
CA ALA A 57 2.18 -8.96 -17.49
C ALA A 57 1.01 -9.91 -17.82
N ALA A 58 -0.15 -9.72 -17.17
CA ALA A 58 -1.38 -10.49 -17.35
C ALA A 58 -2.37 -9.74 -18.25
#